data_AF-A0A6G5QHN4-F1
#
_entry.id   AF-A0A6G5QHN4-F1
#
_cell.length_a   1.000
_cell.length_b   1.000
_cell.length_c   1.000
_cell.angle_alpha   90.00
_cell.angle_beta   90.00
_cell.angle_gamma   90.00
#
_symmetry.space_group_name_H-M   'P 1'
#
loop_
_entity.id
_entity.type
_entity.pdbx_description
1 polymer ?
#
loop_
_entity_poly.entity_id
_entity_poly.type
_entity_poly.pdbx_seq_one_letter_code
_entity_poly.pdbx_strand_id
1 'polypeptide(L)'
;MSLLSKIDAYFEAKSKNETKAIFYTSAIVFAFLIYLFFYDSSALFLEQSKVAYKRSELRTKELNLNMPNQNELTQNNKSIDNLKSLFNDTNAQNEYFDSKLKELSFLLFDEQSWAKFLNQIIVDAKDSNVNILNLQNNQKSINQNIVSENLKIELELSATYQNLLNFINKLESSKLVVEINKLNISSDKNDLKASLSLSVWGIKY
;
A
#
# COMPACT_ATOMS: atom_id res chain seq x y z
N MET A 1 18.13 -102.05 -15.04
CA MET A 1 19.31 -101.47 -14.36
C MET A 1 19.07 -99.98 -14.23
N SER A 2 18.95 -99.47 -13.00
CA SER A 2 18.61 -98.06 -12.73
C SER A 2 19.77 -97.14 -13.14
N LEU A 3 19.45 -95.89 -13.51
CA LEU A 3 20.42 -94.85 -13.85
C LEU A 3 21.40 -94.61 -12.68
N LEU A 4 20.90 -94.66 -11.44
CA LEU A 4 21.73 -94.58 -10.23
C LEU A 4 22.78 -95.70 -10.17
N SER A 5 22.38 -96.93 -10.50
CA SER A 5 23.28 -98.10 -10.46
C SER A 5 24.45 -97.99 -11.44
N LYS A 6 24.26 -97.27 -12.56
CA LYS A 6 25.35 -97.00 -13.52
C LYS A 6 26.31 -95.90 -13.04
N ILE A 7 25.77 -94.93 -12.31
CA ILE A 7 26.56 -93.82 -11.73
C ILE A 7 27.43 -94.37 -10.59
N ASP A 8 26.87 -95.20 -9.72
CA ASP A 8 27.60 -95.80 -8.60
C ASP A 8 28.78 -96.66 -9.09
N ALA A 9 28.55 -97.54 -10.08
CA ALA A 9 29.61 -98.36 -10.68
C ALA A 9 30.72 -97.54 -11.36
N TYR A 10 30.39 -96.37 -11.92
CA TYR A 10 31.35 -95.46 -12.54
C TYR A 10 32.28 -94.80 -11.51
N PHE A 11 31.76 -94.48 -10.32
CA PHE A 11 32.55 -93.88 -9.24
C PHE A 11 33.30 -94.91 -8.40
N GLU A 12 32.84 -96.17 -8.35
CA GLU A 12 33.50 -97.26 -7.62
C GLU A 12 34.83 -97.70 -8.28
N ALA A 13 34.93 -97.59 -9.60
CA ALA A 13 36.14 -97.92 -10.37
C ALA A 13 37.23 -96.82 -10.35
N LYS A 14 37.02 -95.69 -9.68
CA LYS A 14 37.91 -94.50 -9.72
C LYS A 14 38.61 -94.24 -8.39
N SER A 15 39.81 -93.66 -8.46
CA SER A 15 40.57 -93.27 -7.27
C SER A 15 39.91 -92.09 -6.55
N LYS A 16 40.08 -92.01 -5.22
CA LYS A 16 39.53 -90.93 -4.37
C LYS A 16 39.85 -89.52 -4.87
N ASN A 17 40.99 -89.33 -5.53
CA ASN A 17 41.39 -88.03 -6.08
C ASN A 17 40.64 -87.68 -7.39
N GLU A 18 40.38 -88.68 -8.22
CA GLU A 18 39.64 -88.51 -9.49
C GLU A 18 38.17 -88.21 -9.23
N THR A 19 37.56 -88.86 -8.23
CA THR A 19 36.20 -88.59 -7.80
C THR A 19 36.05 -87.13 -7.35
N LYS A 20 36.99 -86.62 -6.54
CA LYS A 20 36.99 -85.20 -6.12
C LYS A 20 37.13 -84.25 -7.32
N ALA A 21 38.01 -84.55 -8.27
CA ALA A 21 38.20 -83.72 -9.46
C ALA A 21 36.92 -83.61 -10.31
N ILE A 22 36.19 -84.72 -10.48
CA ILE A 22 34.89 -84.74 -11.17
C ILE A 22 33.86 -83.89 -10.43
N PHE A 23 33.75 -84.03 -9.10
CA PHE A 23 32.85 -83.21 -8.29
C PHE A 23 33.15 -81.71 -8.40
N TYR A 24 34.42 -81.29 -8.31
CA TYR A 24 34.80 -79.88 -8.47
C TYR A 24 34.50 -79.35 -9.86
N THR A 25 34.77 -80.15 -10.89
CA THR A 25 34.50 -79.76 -12.28
C THR A 25 32.99 -79.59 -12.50
N SER A 26 32.17 -80.53 -12.02
CA SER A 26 30.71 -80.41 -12.06
C SER A 26 30.23 -79.19 -11.27
N ALA A 27 30.77 -78.91 -10.09
CA ALA A 27 30.41 -77.73 -9.30
C ALA A 27 30.71 -76.41 -10.03
N ILE A 28 31.86 -76.32 -10.72
CA ILE A 28 32.22 -75.16 -11.54
C ILE A 28 31.23 -75.00 -12.70
N VAL A 29 30.88 -76.08 -13.39
CA VAL A 29 29.91 -76.05 -14.49
C VAL A 29 28.53 -75.60 -13.98
N PHE A 30 28.08 -76.11 -12.83
CA PHE A 30 26.80 -75.69 -12.23
C PHE A 30 26.83 -74.22 -11.80
N ALA A 31 27.92 -73.75 -11.16
CA ALA A 31 28.07 -72.35 -10.79
C ALA A 31 28.04 -71.42 -12.02
N PHE A 32 28.67 -71.84 -13.12
CA PHE A 32 28.66 -71.11 -14.38
C PHE A 32 27.26 -71.05 -15.02
N LEU A 33 26.51 -72.16 -14.98
CA LEU A 33 25.12 -72.18 -15.48
C LEU A 33 24.19 -71.31 -14.64
N ILE A 34 24.34 -71.32 -13.32
CA ILE A 34 23.61 -70.40 -12.42
C ILE A 34 23.95 -68.96 -12.77
N TYR A 35 25.24 -68.64 -12.94
CA TYR A 35 25.66 -67.31 -13.33
C TYR A 35 24.99 -66.86 -14.64
N LEU A 36 25.01 -67.69 -15.69
CA LEU A 36 24.38 -67.37 -16.98
C LEU A 36 22.86 -67.14 -16.85
N PHE A 37 22.16 -67.96 -16.06
CA PHE A 37 20.72 -67.87 -15.93
C PHE A 37 20.26 -66.63 -15.15
N PHE A 38 21.02 -66.21 -14.13
CA PHE A 38 20.66 -65.09 -13.25
C PHE A 38 21.29 -63.75 -13.66
N TYR A 39 22.22 -63.73 -14.61
CA TYR A 39 22.92 -62.52 -15.03
C TYR A 39 21.97 -61.45 -15.58
N ASP A 40 21.10 -61.80 -16.54
CA ASP A 40 20.18 -60.84 -17.18
C ASP A 40 19.20 -60.23 -16.17
N SER A 41 18.65 -61.05 -15.27
CA SER A 41 17.75 -60.59 -14.20
C SER A 41 18.46 -59.63 -13.24
N SER A 42 19.70 -59.95 -12.86
CA SER A 42 20.51 -59.12 -11.97
C SER A 42 20.89 -57.78 -12.62
N ALA A 43 21.23 -57.80 -13.92
CA ALA A 43 21.57 -56.61 -14.69
C ALA A 43 20.36 -55.65 -14.81
N LEU A 44 19.17 -56.20 -15.11
CA LEU A 44 17.94 -55.42 -15.18
C LEU A 44 17.58 -54.77 -13.84
N PHE A 45 17.69 -55.51 -12.73
CA PHE A 45 17.42 -54.98 -11.41
C PHE A 45 18.39 -53.86 -11.01
N LEU A 46 19.68 -54.02 -11.35
CA LEU A 46 20.70 -53.02 -11.10
C LEU A 46 20.43 -51.72 -11.86
N GLU A 47 20.09 -51.81 -13.15
CA GLU A 47 19.77 -50.62 -13.97
C GLU A 47 18.51 -49.91 -13.48
N GLN A 48 17.45 -50.64 -13.12
CA GLN A 48 16.24 -50.05 -12.53
C GLN A 48 16.55 -49.33 -11.21
N SER A 49 17.38 -49.93 -10.36
CA SER A 49 17.79 -49.33 -9.09
C SER A 49 18.60 -48.05 -9.29
N LYS A 50 19.53 -48.02 -10.27
CA LYS A 50 20.29 -46.82 -10.63
C LYS A 50 19.37 -45.70 -11.15
N VAL A 51 18.39 -46.03 -11.99
CA VAL A 51 17.44 -45.05 -12.52
C VAL A 51 16.55 -44.50 -11.40
N ALA A 52 16.05 -45.35 -10.51
CA ALA A 52 15.25 -44.93 -9.35
C ALA A 52 16.04 -44.01 -8.42
N TYR A 53 17.30 -44.35 -8.13
CA TYR A 53 18.20 -43.53 -7.32
C TYR A 53 18.44 -42.16 -7.97
N LYS A 54 18.84 -42.12 -9.25
CA LYS A 54 19.04 -40.84 -9.97
C LYS A 54 17.78 -39.99 -10.00
N ARG A 55 16.60 -40.61 -10.18
CA ARG A 55 15.32 -39.89 -10.16
C ARG A 55 15.03 -39.28 -8.78
N SER A 56 15.32 -39.99 -7.69
CA SER A 56 15.14 -39.46 -6.34
C SER A 56 16.10 -38.31 -6.01
N GLU A 57 17.35 -38.40 -6.46
CA GLU A 57 18.36 -37.36 -6.29
C GLU A 57 17.96 -36.08 -7.04
N LEU A 58 17.55 -36.21 -8.30
CA LEU A 58 17.06 -35.08 -9.11
C LEU A 58 15.82 -34.43 -8.47
N ARG A 59 14.85 -35.22 -8.03
CA ARG A 59 13.65 -34.69 -7.35
C ARG A 59 14.00 -33.93 -6.08
N THR A 60 14.96 -34.43 -5.30
CA THR A 60 15.39 -33.76 -4.06
C THR A 60 16.13 -32.45 -4.36
N LYS A 61 16.94 -32.43 -5.42
CA LYS A 61 17.62 -31.23 -5.89
C LYS A 61 16.65 -30.16 -6.41
N GLU A 62 15.64 -30.55 -7.17
CA GLU A 62 14.58 -29.65 -7.65
C GLU A 62 13.75 -29.05 -6.52
N LEU A 63 13.39 -29.85 -5.50
CA LEU A 63 12.68 -29.36 -4.32
C LEU A 63 13.51 -28.33 -3.53
N ASN A 64 14.82 -28.51 -3.43
CA ASN A 64 15.71 -27.57 -2.74
C ASN A 64 15.93 -26.27 -3.52
N LEU A 65 15.80 -26.27 -4.85
CA LEU A 65 15.91 -25.06 -5.68
C LEU A 65 14.64 -24.20 -5.65
N ASN A 66 13.48 -24.82 -5.38
CA ASN A 66 12.17 -24.14 -5.36
C ASN A 66 11.71 -23.70 -3.96
N MET A 67 12.50 -23.95 -2.91
CA MET A 67 12.24 -23.42 -1.58
C MET A 67 12.79 -21.99 -1.50
N PRO A 68 11.95 -20.98 -1.24
CA PRO A 68 12.43 -19.60 -1.07
C PRO A 68 13.46 -19.58 0.05
N ASN A 69 14.60 -18.97 -0.24
CA ASN A 69 15.73 -18.95 0.68
C ASN A 69 15.29 -18.27 1.99
N GLN A 70 15.67 -18.77 3.17
CA GLN A 70 15.19 -18.20 4.45
C GLN A 70 15.49 -16.69 4.57
N ASN A 71 16.56 -16.24 3.91
CA ASN A 71 16.93 -14.83 3.80
C ASN A 71 15.92 -14.01 2.98
N GLU A 72 15.36 -14.56 1.90
CA GLU A 72 14.32 -13.91 1.08
C GLU A 72 13.01 -13.79 1.84
N LEU A 73 12.61 -14.83 2.59
CA LEU A 73 11.43 -14.78 3.46
C LEU A 73 11.58 -13.70 4.54
N THR A 74 12.76 -13.61 5.15
CA THR A 74 13.05 -12.60 6.18
C THR A 74 13.07 -11.19 5.60
N GLN A 75 13.64 -11.00 4.40
CA GLN A 75 13.63 -9.72 3.70
C GLN A 75 12.21 -9.33 3.29
N ASN A 76 11.42 -10.25 2.75
CA ASN A 76 10.03 -9.98 2.38
C ASN A 76 9.18 -9.61 3.60
N ASN A 77 9.36 -10.29 4.75
CA ASN A 77 8.66 -9.92 5.98
C ASN A 77 9.03 -8.52 6.46
N LYS A 78 10.33 -8.16 6.45
CA LYS A 78 10.77 -6.79 6.77
C LYS A 78 10.17 -5.75 5.81
N SER A 79 10.11 -6.06 4.52
CA SER A 79 9.48 -5.19 3.52
C SER A 79 7.98 -5.03 3.78
N ILE A 80 7.27 -6.09 4.16
CA ILE A 80 5.85 -6.04 4.53
C ILE A 80 5.65 -5.16 5.77
N ASP A 81 6.48 -5.30 6.80
CA ASP A 81 6.36 -4.49 8.01
C ASP A 81 6.67 -3.01 7.74
N ASN A 82 7.67 -2.72 6.91
CA ASN A 82 7.94 -1.36 6.45
C ASN A 82 6.77 -0.77 5.65
N LEU A 83 6.16 -1.54 4.74
CA LEU A 83 5.00 -1.11 3.97
C LEU A 83 3.79 -0.85 4.87
N LYS A 84 3.57 -1.67 5.91
CA LYS A 84 2.53 -1.43 6.91
C LYS A 84 2.78 -0.16 7.71
N SER A 85 4.03 0.08 8.13
CA SER A 85 4.40 1.32 8.82
C SER A 85 4.12 2.53 7.93
N LEU A 86 4.61 2.50 6.69
CA LEU A 86 4.39 3.59 5.73
C LEU A 86 2.90 3.83 5.47
N PHE A 87 2.10 2.77 5.35
CA PHE A 87 0.66 2.87 5.20
C PHE A 87 0.01 3.56 6.40
N ASN A 88 0.35 3.14 7.62
CA ASN A 88 -0.18 3.74 8.85
C ASN A 88 0.23 5.21 8.98
N ASP A 89 1.49 5.53 8.70
CA ASP A 89 1.99 6.91 8.74
C ASP A 89 1.28 7.79 7.71
N THR A 90 1.08 7.28 6.50
CA THR A 90 0.34 7.97 5.44
C THR A 90 -1.12 8.17 5.83
N ASN A 91 -1.75 7.16 6.42
CA ASN A 91 -3.14 7.27 6.87
C ASN A 91 -3.28 8.30 8.00
N ALA A 92 -2.37 8.30 8.97
CA ALA A 92 -2.33 9.30 10.04
C ALA A 92 -2.11 10.73 9.50
N GLN A 93 -1.26 10.90 8.48
CA GLN A 93 -1.10 12.18 7.80
C GLN A 93 -2.39 12.60 7.08
N ASN A 94 -3.04 11.69 6.36
CA ASN A 94 -4.31 11.99 5.69
C ASN A 94 -5.40 12.41 6.68
N GLU A 95 -5.53 11.71 7.81
CA GLU A 95 -6.45 12.07 8.89
C GLU A 95 -6.12 13.44 9.50
N TYR A 96 -4.84 13.72 9.71
CA TYR A 96 -4.37 15.03 10.17
C TYR A 96 -4.73 16.15 9.17
N PHE A 97 -4.48 15.93 7.87
CA PHE A 97 -4.83 16.89 6.83
C PHE A 97 -6.34 17.09 6.75
N ASP A 98 -7.14 16.03 6.79
CA ASP A 98 -8.61 16.11 6.80
C ASP A 98 -9.12 16.90 8.02
N SER A 99 -8.55 16.66 9.21
CA SER A 99 -8.87 17.43 10.42
C SER A 99 -8.53 18.92 10.25
N LYS A 100 -7.35 19.23 9.72
CA LYS A 100 -6.93 20.62 9.49
C LYS A 100 -7.75 21.30 8.40
N LEU A 101 -8.12 20.58 7.34
CA LEU A 101 -9.03 21.09 6.32
C LEU A 101 -10.42 21.36 6.88
N LYS A 102 -10.93 20.50 7.76
CA LYS A 102 -12.20 20.73 8.48
C LYS A 102 -12.12 21.93 9.42
N GLU A 103 -11.04 22.09 10.18
CA GLU A 103 -10.78 23.28 11.00
C GLU A 103 -10.77 24.55 10.13
N LEU A 104 -10.12 24.49 8.96
CA LEU A 104 -10.00 25.60 8.00
C LEU A 104 -11.17 25.68 7.01
N SER A 105 -12.22 24.88 7.19
CA SER A 105 -13.34 24.79 6.24
C SER A 105 -14.10 26.11 6.06
N PHE A 106 -14.02 27.01 7.05
CA PHE A 106 -14.53 28.36 6.93
C PHE A 106 -13.80 29.21 5.87
N LEU A 107 -12.52 28.90 5.58
CA LEU A 107 -11.75 29.51 4.50
C LEU A 107 -12.03 28.86 3.14
N LEU A 108 -12.68 27.70 3.13
CA LEU A 108 -13.04 27.03 1.88
C LEU A 108 -14.18 27.80 1.22
N PHE A 109 -13.99 28.12 -0.06
CA PHE A 109 -14.96 28.84 -0.87
C PHE A 109 -16.20 27.96 -1.06
N ASP A 110 -17.26 28.27 -0.34
CA ASP A 110 -18.61 27.77 -0.57
C ASP A 110 -19.61 28.93 -0.61
N GLU A 111 -20.57 28.90 -1.53
CA GLU A 111 -21.59 29.94 -1.70
C GLU A 111 -22.37 30.18 -0.40
N GLN A 112 -22.59 29.12 0.39
CA GLN A 112 -23.24 29.21 1.68
C GLN A 112 -22.41 30.01 2.71
N SER A 113 -21.08 29.88 2.69
CA SER A 113 -20.17 30.62 3.58
C SER A 113 -20.19 32.12 3.28
N TRP A 114 -20.26 32.51 2.00
CA TRP A 114 -20.37 33.92 1.60
C TRP A 114 -21.72 34.53 1.95
N ALA A 115 -22.81 33.80 1.73
CA ALA A 115 -24.14 34.25 2.13
C ALA A 115 -24.22 34.47 3.65
N LYS A 116 -23.62 33.56 4.43
CA LYS A 116 -23.50 33.72 5.90
C LYS A 116 -22.68 34.94 6.27
N PHE A 117 -21.57 35.21 5.57
CA PHE A 117 -20.75 36.40 5.82
C PHE A 117 -21.48 37.71 5.48
N LEU A 118 -22.15 37.79 4.32
CA LEU A 118 -22.97 38.95 3.97
C LEU A 118 -24.08 39.20 5.00
N ASN A 119 -24.72 38.12 5.48
CA ASN A 119 -25.69 38.23 6.56
C ASN A 119 -25.04 38.72 7.87
N GLN A 120 -23.83 38.25 8.19
CA GLN A 120 -23.08 38.71 9.36
C GLN A 120 -22.76 40.22 9.28
N ILE A 121 -22.39 40.75 8.12
CA ILE A 121 -22.18 42.19 7.91
C ILE A 121 -23.46 42.98 8.26
N ILE A 122 -24.63 42.51 7.82
CA ILE A 122 -25.91 43.17 8.10
C ILE A 122 -26.23 43.13 9.59
N VAL A 123 -26.01 41.99 10.25
CA VAL A 123 -26.20 41.83 11.70
C VAL A 123 -25.25 42.74 12.48
N ASP A 124 -23.96 42.76 12.12
CA ASP A 124 -22.95 43.59 12.78
C ASP A 124 -23.22 45.07 12.61
N ALA A 125 -23.71 45.49 11.45
CA ALA A 125 -24.10 46.87 11.19
C ALA A 125 -25.28 47.27 12.08
N LYS A 126 -26.31 46.42 12.15
CA LYS A 126 -27.47 46.63 13.03
C LYS A 126 -27.06 46.72 14.50
N ASP A 127 -26.25 45.78 14.98
CA ASP A 127 -25.79 45.73 16.38
C ASP A 127 -24.89 46.91 16.75
N SER A 128 -24.24 47.52 15.76
CA SER A 128 -23.37 48.68 15.94
C SER A 128 -24.08 50.00 15.62
N ASN A 129 -25.39 49.99 15.37
CA ASN A 129 -26.17 51.17 14.95
C ASN A 129 -25.55 51.89 13.73
N VAL A 130 -25.16 51.12 12.72
CA VAL A 130 -24.65 51.59 11.43
C VAL A 130 -25.71 51.38 10.36
N ASN A 131 -26.03 52.43 9.62
CA ASN A 131 -26.95 52.34 8.48
C ASN A 131 -26.17 51.98 7.22
N ILE A 132 -26.51 50.85 6.60
CA ILE A 132 -25.97 50.47 5.28
C ILE A 132 -26.81 51.18 4.21
N LEU A 133 -26.17 52.09 3.47
CA LEU A 133 -26.77 52.84 2.37
C LEU A 133 -26.71 52.05 1.06
N ASN A 134 -25.60 51.34 0.84
CA ASN A 134 -25.35 50.53 -0.35
C ASN A 134 -24.46 49.35 0.03
N LEU A 135 -24.75 48.18 -0.54
CA LEU A 135 -23.93 46.97 -0.43
C LEU A 135 -23.85 46.34 -1.81
N GLN A 136 -22.64 46.26 -2.35
CA GLN A 136 -22.35 45.59 -3.61
C GLN A 136 -21.37 44.45 -3.36
N ASN A 137 -21.60 43.32 -4.02
CA ASN A 137 -20.74 42.15 -3.92
C ASN A 137 -20.35 41.65 -5.31
N ASN A 138 -19.06 41.47 -5.53
CA ASN A 138 -18.50 40.98 -6.78
C ASN A 138 -17.67 39.74 -6.51
N GLN A 139 -18.17 38.58 -6.93
CA GLN A 139 -17.42 37.34 -6.88
C GLN A 139 -16.36 37.32 -7.97
N LYS A 140 -15.13 36.96 -7.63
CA LYS A 140 -14.05 36.74 -8.58
C LYS A 140 -13.95 35.26 -8.94
N SER A 141 -13.36 34.97 -10.11
CA SER A 141 -13.03 33.61 -10.52
C SER A 141 -12.00 33.01 -9.55
N ILE A 142 -12.35 31.90 -8.90
CA ILE A 142 -11.49 31.26 -7.90
C ILE A 142 -10.54 30.29 -8.60
N ASN A 143 -9.26 30.39 -8.28
CA ASN A 143 -8.28 29.42 -8.72
C ASN A 143 -8.31 28.19 -7.79
N GLN A 144 -8.32 27.00 -8.38
CA GLN A 144 -8.25 25.75 -7.59
C GLN A 144 -6.91 25.67 -6.86
N ASN A 145 -6.92 25.20 -5.62
CA ASN A 145 -5.74 24.91 -4.80
C ASN A 145 -4.82 26.11 -4.47
N ILE A 146 -5.28 27.35 -4.67
CA ILE A 146 -4.52 28.57 -4.35
C ILE A 146 -5.40 29.51 -3.51
N VAL A 147 -4.80 30.16 -2.51
CA VAL A 147 -5.45 31.26 -1.76
C VAL A 147 -5.62 32.44 -2.70
N SER A 148 -6.86 32.82 -2.99
CA SER A 148 -7.16 33.98 -3.83
C SER A 148 -8.20 34.89 -3.20
N GLU A 149 -8.20 36.15 -3.62
CA GLU A 149 -9.29 37.08 -3.38
C GLU A 149 -10.51 36.57 -4.14
N ASN A 150 -11.53 36.14 -3.40
CA ASN A 150 -12.67 35.47 -4.00
C ASN A 150 -13.94 36.33 -3.99
N LEU A 151 -14.00 37.30 -3.08
CA LEU A 151 -15.14 38.20 -2.95
C LEU A 151 -14.63 39.62 -2.69
N LYS A 152 -15.11 40.56 -3.50
CA LYS A 152 -14.97 41.98 -3.23
C LYS A 152 -16.33 42.52 -2.78
N ILE A 153 -16.35 43.25 -1.67
CA ILE A 153 -17.55 43.90 -1.16
C ILE A 153 -17.30 45.41 -1.11
N GLU A 154 -18.26 46.17 -1.58
CA GLU A 154 -18.27 47.63 -1.46
C GLU A 154 -19.46 48.03 -0.60
N LEU A 155 -19.20 48.77 0.47
CA LEU A 155 -20.17 49.23 1.44
C LEU A 155 -20.18 50.75 1.50
N GLU A 156 -21.37 51.33 1.48
CA GLU A 156 -21.59 52.72 1.87
C GLU A 156 -22.38 52.75 3.16
N LEU A 157 -21.87 53.46 4.16
CA LEU A 157 -22.32 53.40 5.54
C LEU A 157 -22.57 54.82 6.07
N SER A 158 -23.55 54.96 6.96
CA SER A 158 -23.80 56.20 7.71
C SER A 158 -23.92 55.89 9.20
N ALA A 159 -23.03 56.48 10.02
CA ALA A 159 -23.02 56.27 11.47
C ALA A 159 -22.22 57.34 12.21
N THR A 160 -22.33 57.38 13.53
CA THR A 160 -21.38 58.13 14.38
C THR A 160 -19.99 57.49 14.34
N TYR A 161 -18.94 58.26 14.68
CA TYR A 161 -17.56 57.75 14.71
C TYR A 161 -17.40 56.49 15.56
N GLN A 162 -17.97 56.49 16.77
CA GLN A 162 -17.85 55.36 17.70
C GLN A 162 -18.54 54.09 17.16
N ASN A 163 -19.71 54.25 16.54
CA ASN A 163 -20.46 53.15 15.93
C ASN A 163 -19.74 52.58 14.72
N LEU A 164 -19.21 53.45 13.84
CA LEU A 164 -18.43 53.05 12.67
C LEU A 164 -17.16 52.27 13.08
N LEU A 165 -16.43 52.76 14.09
CA LEU A 165 -15.24 52.09 14.59
C LEU A 165 -15.56 50.72 15.20
N ASN A 166 -16.64 50.62 15.97
CA ASN A 166 -17.10 49.35 16.54
C ASN A 166 -17.47 48.34 15.44
N PHE A 167 -18.12 48.81 14.37
CA PHE A 167 -18.46 47.99 13.23
C PHE A 167 -17.21 47.49 12.48
N ILE A 168 -16.24 48.37 12.20
CA ILE A 168 -14.97 48.00 11.57
C ILE A 168 -14.23 46.95 12.41
N ASN A 169 -14.15 47.14 13.73
CA ASN A 169 -13.51 46.16 14.62
C ASN A 169 -14.18 44.78 14.57
N LYS A 170 -15.52 44.73 14.50
CA LYS A 170 -16.26 43.47 14.34
C LYS A 170 -15.98 42.81 12.99
N LEU A 171 -15.91 43.60 11.91
CA LEU A 171 -15.56 43.09 10.58
C LEU A 171 -14.16 42.47 10.54
N GLU A 172 -13.16 43.13 11.14
CA GLU A 172 -11.78 42.62 11.21
C GLU A 172 -11.64 41.41 12.15
N SER A 173 -12.51 41.29 13.16
CA SER A 173 -12.57 40.13 14.07
C SER A 173 -13.33 38.93 13.49
N SER A 174 -13.78 39.03 12.23
CA SER A 174 -14.44 37.93 11.51
C SER A 174 -13.54 36.70 11.44
N LYS A 175 -14.17 35.51 11.39
CA LYS A 175 -13.43 34.27 11.14
C LYS A 175 -12.82 34.24 9.74
N LEU A 176 -13.38 34.95 8.76
CA LEU A 176 -12.83 35.02 7.42
C LEU A 176 -11.63 35.95 7.36
N VAL A 177 -10.70 35.68 6.45
CA VAL A 177 -9.59 36.60 6.16
C VAL A 177 -10.16 37.76 5.34
N VAL A 178 -10.51 38.83 6.05
CA VAL A 178 -11.06 40.08 5.50
C VAL A 178 -9.96 41.12 5.49
N GLU A 179 -9.75 41.77 4.36
CA GLU A 179 -8.86 42.90 4.19
C GLU A 179 -9.68 44.13 3.84
N ILE A 180 -9.44 45.26 4.52
CA ILE A 180 -10.01 46.56 4.16
C ILE A 180 -9.08 47.25 3.18
N ASN A 181 -9.40 47.22 1.89
CA ASN A 181 -8.55 47.76 0.83
C ASN A 181 -8.66 49.29 0.73
N LYS A 182 -9.84 49.85 1.03
CA LYS A 182 -10.11 51.29 0.95
C LYS A 182 -11.11 51.68 2.02
N LEU A 183 -10.81 52.76 2.74
CA LEU A 183 -11.72 53.44 3.66
C LEU A 183 -11.69 54.92 3.34
N ASN A 184 -12.83 55.47 2.94
CA ASN A 184 -13.02 56.91 2.81
C ASN A 184 -14.09 57.34 3.80
N ILE A 185 -13.79 58.33 4.62
CA ILE A 185 -14.72 58.87 5.61
C ILE A 185 -14.93 60.34 5.29
N SER A 186 -16.19 60.71 5.15
CA SER A 186 -16.65 62.08 4.95
C SER A 186 -17.66 62.44 6.04
N SER A 187 -17.72 63.72 6.40
CA SER A 187 -18.73 64.22 7.32
C SER A 187 -19.97 64.63 6.54
N ASP A 188 -21.14 64.18 6.97
CA ASP A 188 -22.43 64.67 6.50
C ASP A 188 -23.24 65.18 7.69
N LYS A 189 -23.11 66.48 7.95
CA LYS A 189 -23.75 67.21 9.04
C LYS A 189 -23.36 66.65 10.42
N ASN A 190 -24.14 65.69 10.93
CA ASN A 190 -24.02 65.11 12.28
C ASN A 190 -23.52 63.66 12.27
N ASP A 191 -23.54 62.99 11.12
CA ASP A 191 -23.09 61.60 10.96
C ASP A 191 -21.88 61.54 10.02
N LEU A 192 -21.13 60.43 10.10
CA LEU A 192 -20.08 60.12 9.16
C LEU A 192 -20.64 59.23 8.06
N LYS A 193 -20.39 59.64 6.81
CA LYS A 193 -20.54 58.78 5.64
C LYS A 193 -19.22 58.11 5.34
N ALA A 194 -19.21 56.79 5.40
CA ALA A 194 -18.04 55.98 5.11
C ALA A 194 -18.26 55.10 3.87
N SER A 195 -17.27 55.06 2.98
CA SER A 195 -17.18 54.11 1.89
C SER A 195 -16.06 53.12 2.19
N LEU A 196 -16.40 51.84 2.25
CA LEU A 196 -15.50 50.75 2.63
C LEU A 196 -15.44 49.74 1.48
N SER A 197 -14.23 49.37 1.07
CA SER A 197 -14.02 48.24 0.15
C SER A 197 -13.30 47.13 0.90
N LEU A 198 -13.90 45.94 0.86
CA LEU A 198 -13.41 44.72 1.50
C LEU A 198 -13.03 43.70 0.45
N SER A 199 -11.89 43.03 0.65
CA SER A 199 -11.49 41.83 -0.05
C SER A 199 -11.54 40.66 0.91
N VAL A 200 -12.25 39.60 0.53
CA VAL A 200 -12.31 38.38 1.32
C VAL A 200 -11.59 37.25 0.60
N TRP A 201 -10.68 36.64 1.34
CA TRP A 201 -9.76 35.63 0.84
C TRP A 201 -10.22 34.24 1.24
N GLY A 202 -10.04 33.27 0.35
CA GLY A 202 -10.33 31.87 0.62
C GLY A 202 -9.68 30.93 -0.38
N ILE A 203 -9.84 29.62 -0.17
CA ILE A 203 -9.29 28.57 -1.03
C ILE A 203 -10.46 27.77 -1.60
N LYS A 204 -10.41 27.43 -2.90
CA LYS A 204 -11.32 26.41 -3.45
C LYS A 204 -10.55 25.09 -3.60
N TYR A 205 -11.02 24.08 -2.88
CA TYR A 205 -10.53 22.71 -2.94
C TYR A 205 -11.48 21.88 -3.80
#